data_AF-A0A9E1VPL7-F1
#
_entry.id   AF-A0A9E1VPL7-F1
#
_cell.length_a   1.000
_cell.length_b   1.000
_cell.length_c   1.000
_cell.angle_alpha   90.00
_cell.angle_beta   90.00
_cell.angle_gamma   90.00
#
_symmetry.space_group_name_H-M   'P 1'
#
loop_
_entity.id
_entity.type
_entity.pdbx_description
1 polymer ?
#
loop_
_entity_poly.entity_id
_entity_poly.type
_entity_poly.pdbx_seq_one_letter_code
_entity_poly.pdbx_strand_id
1 'polypeptide(L)'
;MNWKKVFLANAEIAMESSKAVKEYKEELIKSQEQNERLTALVGKVTVEKEWLTKKLKSLGSSKLKQLVDLKPNTTRSSSFLSTSLSINHQCQLLGINKSGLYYQPRVNHAKQTIKNHIV
;
A
#
# COMPACT_ATOMS: atom_id res chain seq x y z
N MET A 1 36.70 -25.67 -22.81
CA MET A 1 35.94 -25.04 -23.92
C MET A 1 36.06 -25.94 -25.16
N ASN A 2 34.98 -26.64 -25.54
CA ASN A 2 35.00 -27.53 -26.71
C ASN A 2 34.43 -26.78 -27.92
N TRP A 3 35.29 -26.01 -28.59
CA TRP A 3 34.92 -25.12 -29.69
C TRP A 3 34.22 -25.84 -30.85
N LYS A 4 34.52 -27.12 -31.08
CA LYS A 4 33.86 -27.94 -32.12
C LYS A 4 32.36 -28.09 -31.86
N LYS A 5 31.96 -28.28 -30.60
CA LYS A 5 30.54 -28.35 -30.22
C LYS A 5 29.82 -27.02 -30.46
N VAL A 6 30.47 -25.91 -30.10
CA VAL A 6 29.92 -24.56 -30.31
C VAL A 6 29.77 -24.25 -31.80
N PHE A 7 30.74 -24.65 -32.62
CA PHE A 7 30.69 -24.47 -34.06
C PHE A 7 29.53 -25.22 -34.71
N LEU A 8 29.33 -26.50 -34.37
CA LEU A 8 28.24 -27.30 -34.92
C LEU A 8 26.86 -26.75 -34.53
N ALA A 9 26.68 -26.32 -33.27
CA ALA A 9 25.45 -25.68 -32.82
C ALA A 9 25.16 -24.36 -33.57
N ASN A 10 26.19 -23.53 -33.78
CA ASN A 10 26.03 -22.27 -34.52
C ASN A 10 25.76 -22.50 -36.01
N ALA A 11 26.34 -23.55 -36.60
CA ALA A 11 26.11 -23.92 -37.99
C ALA A 11 24.67 -24.38 -38.23
N GLU A 12 24.11 -25.17 -37.30
CA GLU A 12 22.71 -25.60 -37.32
C GLU A 12 21.75 -24.39 -37.28
N ILE A 13 22.02 -23.43 -36.37
CA ILE A 13 21.25 -22.18 -36.28
C ILE A 13 21.35 -21.34 -37.56
N ALA A 14 22.54 -21.28 -38.18
CA ALA A 14 22.73 -20.55 -39.43
C ALA A 14 21.96 -21.19 -40.61
N MET A 15 21.93 -22.52 -40.67
CA MET A 15 21.17 -23.26 -41.69
C MET A 15 19.65 -23.16 -41.48
N GLU A 16 19.16 -23.12 -40.24
CA GLU A 16 17.74 -22.94 -39.91
C GLU A 16 17.40 -21.51 -39.45
N SER A 17 18.12 -20.49 -39.95
CA SER A 17 18.02 -19.10 -39.47
C SER A 17 16.59 -18.55 -39.46
N SER A 18 15.79 -18.84 -40.49
CA SER A 18 14.38 -18.42 -40.56
C SER A 18 13.50 -19.02 -39.46
N LYS A 19 13.77 -20.26 -39.05
CA LYS A 19 13.02 -20.96 -38.01
C LYS A 19 13.43 -20.45 -36.62
N ALA A 20 14.73 -20.34 -36.37
CA ALA A 20 15.25 -19.74 -35.13
C ALA A 20 14.73 -18.30 -34.93
N VAL A 21 14.76 -17.47 -35.99
CA VAL A 21 14.23 -16.09 -35.92
C VAL A 21 12.73 -16.05 -35.63
N LYS A 22 11.95 -17.00 -36.17
CA LYS A 22 10.51 -17.08 -35.93
C LYS A 22 10.22 -17.45 -34.47
N GLU A 23 10.88 -18.50 -33.96
CA GLU A 23 10.73 -18.95 -32.56
C GLU A 23 11.10 -17.82 -31.59
N TYR A 24 12.23 -17.13 -31.81
CA TYR A 24 12.62 -16.00 -30.96
C TYR A 24 11.61 -14.84 -30.99
N LYS A 25 11.02 -14.53 -32.16
CA LYS A 25 9.99 -13.49 -32.26
C LYS A 25 8.73 -13.88 -31.50
N GLU A 26 8.31 -15.13 -31.61
CA GLU A 26 7.14 -15.65 -30.88
C GLU A 26 7.37 -15.64 -29.37
N GLU A 27 8.55 -16.05 -28.90
CA GLU A 27 8.93 -15.96 -27.49
C GLU A 27 8.96 -14.50 -26.99
N LEU A 28 9.47 -13.58 -27.81
CA LEU A 28 9.55 -12.17 -27.46
C LEU A 28 8.16 -11.53 -27.33
N ILE A 29 7.24 -11.84 -28.24
CA ILE A 29 5.83 -11.41 -28.16
C ILE A 29 5.18 -11.98 -26.90
N LYS A 30 5.35 -13.29 -26.65
CA LYS A 30 4.79 -13.94 -25.46
C LYS A 30 5.32 -13.31 -24.18
N SER A 31 6.63 -13.06 -24.09
CA SER A 31 7.24 -12.41 -22.94
C SER A 31 6.72 -10.98 -22.75
N GLN A 32 6.52 -10.24 -23.84
CA GLN A 32 5.98 -8.89 -23.79
C GLN A 32 4.53 -8.89 -23.24
N GLU A 33 3.69 -9.79 -23.72
CA GLU A 33 2.31 -9.95 -23.22
C GLU A 33 2.27 -10.31 -21.72
N GLN A 34 3.17 -11.18 -21.26
CA GLN A 34 3.26 -11.50 -19.83
C GLN A 34 3.67 -10.27 -19.00
N ASN A 35 4.64 -9.49 -19.48
CA ASN A 35 5.08 -8.27 -18.80
C ASN A 35 3.96 -7.23 -18.70
N GLU A 36 3.17 -7.06 -19.76
CA GLU A 36 2.03 -6.14 -19.77
C GLU A 36 0.95 -6.58 -18.76
N ARG A 37 0.62 -7.87 -18.72
CA ARG A 37 -0.33 -8.43 -17.74
C ARG A 37 0.15 -8.25 -16.31
N LEU A 38 1.43 -8.53 -16.06
CA LEU A 38 2.04 -8.35 -14.74
C LEU A 38 2.05 -6.88 -14.33
N THR A 39 2.38 -5.97 -15.25
CA THR A 39 2.37 -4.53 -14.99
C THR A 39 0.97 -4.04 -14.62
N ALA A 40 -0.06 -4.49 -15.34
CA ALA A 40 -1.45 -4.17 -15.02
C ALA A 40 -1.87 -4.71 -13.65
N LEU A 41 -1.49 -5.95 -13.32
CA LEU A 41 -1.76 -6.57 -12.02
C LEU A 41 -1.07 -5.80 -10.88
N VAL A 42 0.21 -5.47 -11.05
CA VAL A 42 1.00 -4.70 -10.07
C VAL A 42 0.36 -3.33 -9.86
N GLY A 43 -0.08 -2.66 -10.93
CA GLY A 43 -0.81 -1.39 -10.83
C GLY A 43 -2.07 -1.51 -9.97
N LYS A 44 -2.91 -2.52 -10.26
CA LYS A 44 -4.14 -2.78 -9.48
C LYS A 44 -3.84 -3.05 -8.00
N VAL A 45 -2.92 -3.98 -7.71
CA VAL A 45 -2.58 -4.37 -6.34
C VAL A 45 -1.94 -3.22 -5.58
N THR A 46 -1.17 -2.35 -6.24
CA THR A 46 -0.56 -1.17 -5.61
C THR A 46 -1.63 -0.18 -5.16
N VAL A 47 -2.60 0.13 -6.03
CA VAL A 47 -3.71 1.02 -5.68
C VAL A 47 -4.54 0.44 -4.53
N GLU A 48 -4.86 -0.85 -4.57
CA GLU A 48 -5.59 -1.53 -3.49
C GLU A 48 -4.82 -1.50 -2.17
N LYS A 49 -3.52 -1.80 -2.20
CA LYS A 49 -2.63 -1.75 -1.01
C LYS A 49 -2.57 -0.34 -0.41
N GLU A 50 -2.39 0.68 -1.23
CA GLU A 50 -2.37 2.07 -0.76
C GLU A 50 -3.70 2.47 -0.12
N TRP A 51 -4.81 2.11 -0.76
CA TRP A 51 -6.14 2.38 -0.25
C TRP A 51 -6.37 1.69 1.10
N LEU A 52 -6.05 0.39 1.21
CA LEU A 52 -6.16 -0.37 2.46
C LEU A 52 -5.29 0.23 3.57
N THR A 53 -4.05 0.60 3.26
CA THR A 53 -3.13 1.21 4.23
C THR A 53 -3.66 2.54 4.76
N LYS A 54 -4.14 3.41 3.85
CA LYS A 54 -4.77 4.69 4.20
C LYS A 54 -6.04 4.47 5.04
N LYS A 55 -6.85 3.48 4.67
CA LYS A 55 -8.10 3.15 5.38
C LYS A 55 -7.83 2.61 6.77
N LEU A 56 -6.86 1.72 6.93
CA LEU A 56 -6.43 1.17 8.21
C LEU A 56 -5.98 2.28 9.17
N LYS A 57 -5.12 3.19 8.69
CA LYS A 57 -4.66 4.35 9.46
C LYS A 57 -5.84 5.25 9.89
N SER A 58 -6.79 5.48 8.98
CA SER A 58 -8.01 6.25 9.29
C SER A 58 -8.89 5.58 10.33
N LEU A 59 -9.05 4.25 10.29
CA LEU A 59 -9.87 3.49 11.24
C LEU A 59 -9.22 3.43 12.63
N GLY A 60 -7.90 3.23 12.71
CA GLY A 60 -7.17 3.20 13.98
C GLY A 60 -7.09 4.56 14.66
N SER A 61 -7.25 5.66 13.92
CA SER A 61 -7.12 7.02 14.46
C SER A 61 -8.10 7.34 15.58
N SER A 62 -9.33 6.84 15.56
CA SER A 62 -10.30 7.10 16.63
C SER A 62 -9.86 6.48 17.97
N LYS A 63 -9.39 5.23 17.94
CA LYS A 63 -8.87 4.52 19.11
C LYS A 63 -7.60 5.20 19.64
N LEU A 64 -6.69 5.62 18.76
CA LEU A 64 -5.48 6.35 19.15
C LEU A 64 -5.80 7.70 19.80
N LYS A 65 -6.81 8.42 19.30
CA LYS A 65 -7.25 9.69 19.91
C LYS A 65 -7.82 9.50 21.32
N GLN A 66 -8.47 8.37 21.60
CA GLN A 66 -9.00 8.05 22.94
C GLN A 66 -7.90 7.75 23.97
N LEU A 67 -6.67 7.44 23.53
CA LEU A 67 -5.51 7.23 24.41
C LEU A 67 -4.81 8.53 24.82
N VAL A 68 -5.18 9.67 24.25
CA VAL A 68 -4.57 10.96 24.62
C VAL A 68 -5.23 11.47 25.90
N ASP A 69 -4.40 11.66 26.92
CA ASP A 69 -4.81 12.26 28.18
C ASP A 69 -4.91 13.79 28.02
N LEU A 70 -6.14 14.28 27.82
CA LEU A 70 -6.43 15.73 27.71
C LEU A 70 -6.38 16.46 29.06
N LYS A 71 -6.41 15.71 30.17
CA LYS A 71 -6.46 16.27 31.53
C LYS A 71 -5.04 16.44 32.08
N PRO A 72 -4.65 17.61 32.59
CA PRO A 72 -3.43 17.73 33.37
C PRO A 72 -3.59 16.90 34.64
N ASN A 73 -2.67 15.95 34.89
CA ASN A 73 -2.72 15.07 36.05
C ASN A 73 -2.63 15.85 37.36
N THR A 74 -3.76 16.13 38.01
CA THR A 74 -3.80 16.62 39.40
C THR A 74 -4.04 15.49 40.40
N THR A 75 -4.33 14.26 39.97
CA THR A 75 -4.67 13.18 40.90
C THR A 75 -3.86 11.94 40.59
N ARG A 76 -3.02 11.57 41.56
CA ARG A 76 -2.24 10.34 41.60
C ARG A 76 -3.16 9.12 41.57
N SER A 77 -3.42 8.58 40.38
CA SER A 77 -3.85 7.19 40.24
C SER A 77 -3.51 6.64 38.86
N SER A 78 -2.59 5.67 38.88
CA SER A 78 -2.51 4.49 38.00
C SER A 78 -2.46 4.69 36.48
N SER A 79 -1.29 5.12 35.99
CA SER A 79 -0.64 4.53 34.81
C SER A 79 0.82 5.00 34.83
N PHE A 80 1.77 4.07 34.79
CA PHE A 80 3.22 4.34 34.96
C PHE A 80 3.82 5.21 33.81
N LEU A 81 3.00 5.60 32.82
CA LEU A 81 3.40 6.42 31.67
C LEU A 81 2.79 7.83 31.69
N SER A 82 1.72 8.07 32.46
CA SER A 82 0.88 9.27 32.28
C SER A 82 1.42 10.54 32.95
N THR A 83 2.46 10.51 33.78
CA THR A 83 2.92 11.71 34.51
C THR A 83 4.08 12.42 33.78
N SER A 84 3.75 13.45 32.97
CA SER A 84 4.62 14.57 32.52
C SER A 84 4.47 14.93 31.03
N LEU A 85 3.75 14.14 30.23
CA LEU A 85 3.82 14.32 28.79
C LEU A 85 2.84 15.34 28.25
N SER A 86 3.35 16.40 27.59
CA SER A 86 2.49 17.36 26.91
C SER A 86 1.64 16.66 25.84
N ILE A 87 0.42 17.17 25.61
CA ILE A 87 -0.49 16.65 24.57
C ILE A 87 0.22 16.59 23.21
N ASN A 88 1.11 17.54 22.91
CA ASN A 88 1.89 17.55 21.67
C ASN A 88 2.77 16.30 21.55
N HIS A 89 3.49 15.96 22.62
CA HIS A 89 4.40 14.83 22.59
C HIS A 89 3.65 13.49 22.63
N GLN A 90 2.51 13.41 23.33
CA GLN A 90 1.58 12.27 23.23
C GLN A 90 1.09 12.06 21.79
N CYS A 91 0.68 13.13 21.10
CA CYS A 91 0.25 13.07 19.69
C CYS A 91 1.38 12.61 18.76
N GLN A 92 2.61 13.08 19.00
CA GLN A 92 3.79 12.72 18.21
C GLN A 92 4.13 11.24 18.38
N LEU A 93 4.10 10.70 19.61
CA LEU A 93 4.33 9.28 19.88
C LEU A 93 3.28 8.39 19.22
N LEU A 94 2.01 8.81 19.23
CA LEU A 94 0.90 8.09 18.63
C LEU A 94 0.76 8.31 17.11
N GLY A 95 1.57 9.21 16.53
CA GLY A 95 1.51 9.55 15.10
C GLY A 95 0.19 10.18 14.64
N ILE A 96 -0.51 10.88 15.53
CA ILE A 96 -1.80 11.55 15.26
C ILE A 96 -1.64 13.07 15.25
N ASN A 97 -2.44 13.76 14.45
CA ASN A 97 -2.44 15.22 14.43
C ASN A 97 -3.23 15.79 15.62
N LYS A 98 -2.63 16.76 16.33
CA LYS A 98 -3.23 17.45 17.48
C LYS A 98 -4.57 18.12 17.17
N SER A 99 -4.71 18.76 16.01
CA SER A 99 -5.95 19.45 15.63
C SER A 99 -7.14 18.48 15.61
N GLY A 100 -6.87 17.23 15.23
CA GLY A 100 -7.82 16.13 15.19
C GLY A 100 -8.47 15.78 16.53
N LEU A 101 -7.88 16.16 17.66
CA LEU A 101 -8.42 15.90 19.01
C LEU A 101 -9.56 16.85 19.38
N TYR A 102 -9.53 18.07 18.85
CA TYR A 102 -10.49 19.12 19.24
C TYR A 102 -11.71 19.18 18.33
N TYR A 103 -11.71 18.44 17.21
CA TYR A 103 -12.86 18.38 16.33
C TYR A 103 -14.00 17.58 16.96
N GLN A 104 -15.15 18.23 17.10
CA GLN A 104 -16.41 17.55 17.42
C GLN A 104 -17.03 16.99 16.14
N PRO A 105 -17.49 15.72 16.15
CA PRO A 105 -18.20 15.15 15.01
C PRO A 105 -19.45 15.98 14.68
N ARG A 106 -19.51 16.52 13.46
CA ARG A 106 -20.70 17.22 12.96
C ARG A 106 -21.52 16.26 12.12
N VAL A 107 -22.82 16.19 12.40
CA VAL A 107 -23.76 15.41 11.60
C VAL A 107 -23.98 16.09 10.26
N ASN A 108 -23.84 15.34 9.16
CA ASN A 108 -24.20 15.80 7.83
C ASN A 108 -25.56 15.23 7.45
N HIS A 109 -26.60 16.06 7.53
CA HIS A 109 -27.98 15.65 7.24
C HIS A 109 -28.18 15.19 5.80
N ALA A 110 -27.56 15.86 4.82
CA ALA A 110 -27.65 15.44 3.42
C ALA A 110 -27.09 14.02 3.21
N LYS A 111 -25.98 13.70 3.86
CA LYS A 111 -25.40 12.35 3.84
C LYS A 111 -26.33 11.31 4.48
N GLN A 112 -27.04 11.67 5.55
CA GLN A 112 -28.01 10.78 6.19
C GLN A 112 -29.22 10.51 5.29
N THR A 113 -29.78 11.56 4.67
CA THR A 113 -30.89 11.44 3.72
C THR A 113 -30.54 10.49 2.58
N ILE A 114 -29.36 10.66 1.96
CA ILE A 114 -28.89 9.77 0.88
C ILE A 114 -28.75 8.32 1.37
N LYS A 115 -28.17 8.10 2.56
CA LYS A 115 -27.99 6.77 3.13
C LYS A 115 -29.34 6.06 3.33
N ASN A 116 -30.35 6.78 3.81
CA ASN A 116 -31.68 6.25 4.05
C ASN A 116 -32.45 5.93 2.77
N HIS A 117 -32.03 6.46 1.62
CA HIS A 117 -32.63 6.15 0.31
C HIS A 117 -31.97 4.97 -0.41
N ILE A 118 -30.73 4.63 -0.04
CA ILE A 118 -29.96 3.52 -0.65
C ILE A 118 -30.18 2.21 0.11
N VAL A 119 -30.39 2.29 1.42
CA VAL A 119 -30.72 1.15 2.32
C VAL A 119 -32.21 0.95 2.34
#